data_AF-A0A7S4GQ78-F1
#
_entry.id   AF-A0A7S4GQ78-F1
#
_cell.length_a   1.000
_cell.length_b   1.000
_cell.length_c   1.000
_cell.angle_alpha   90.00
_cell.angle_beta   90.00
_cell.angle_gamma   90.00
#
_symmetry.space_group_name_H-M   'P 1'
#
loop_
_entity.id
_entity.type
_entity.pdbx_description
1 polymer ?
#
loop_
_entity_poly.entity_id
_entity_poly.type
_entity_poly.pdbx_seq_one_letter_code
_entity_poly.pdbx_strand_id
1 'polypeptide(L)'
;MAASAAAALDAADGVIDGKYYGRDIVTVPSRSYGYQTYSQGSRYSRSALDTARALDAADGVMDGKYYGRDIVTRQGSPRSRYSYARSDPVTVLPSAREEVITTLPPREVVTSRVVETVPTPAPVVVREAPLYNPLEAENRALMARCGQLEDEMEYATHGLLSFCHKFRQASVENEELNAIMSRVEITLRKLRAARADLLEERNILEARVEELERKNAANTKAAKRRIAELEAEIARLEEEIRDLRGALAQKDARNAEQLRNLRMQKDRLIEQLKAEIAKLEKQLRSLQGLRTEIHDLREENLRLQELANRYLKLKADYDALLAEIAELKRENARLRDELARLKEGGDRYLRLKAEHDRLLADFEAQKRHLLRLEEQLHQANAEIQRLKAENARLRQENERLEDELNRLRLQLKNASQVVVPPRPFRMPITRMPGLHPPPGPGSPIIITVLKGENLSRHPAKSDINPYVKLSFDEAARNFSWKTKAARSTQGTAIWNETCPQQVMPDAAYYIVVELYDDEYGRDFLMGQGYLDLRTTQNVNIAVEVEDVNGSRGRIYIKWHVVQPAPEPDDGLEVVDDY
;
A
#
# COMPACT_ATOMS: atom_id res chain seq x y z
N MET A 1 -24.00 -27.25 21.09
CA MET A 1 -23.68 -26.94 22.50
C MET A 1 -22.22 -26.50 22.63
N ALA A 2 -21.81 -25.38 22.01
CA ALA A 2 -20.42 -24.89 22.10
C ALA A 2 -20.25 -23.61 22.93
N ALA A 3 -21.37 -22.96 23.32
CA ALA A 3 -21.37 -21.68 24.01
C ALA A 3 -20.98 -21.75 25.50
N SER A 4 -21.08 -22.92 26.15
CA SER A 4 -20.84 -23.01 27.60
C SER A 4 -19.37 -23.03 28.01
N ALA A 5 -18.45 -23.47 27.14
CA ALA A 5 -17.02 -23.57 27.50
C ALA A 5 -16.33 -22.21 27.54
N ALA A 6 -16.59 -21.34 26.55
CA ALA A 6 -16.06 -19.98 26.54
C ALA A 6 -16.63 -19.16 27.71
N ALA A 7 -17.95 -19.18 27.90
CA ALA A 7 -18.60 -18.47 29.01
C ALA A 7 -18.18 -18.98 30.41
N ALA A 8 -17.83 -20.26 30.56
CA ALA A 8 -17.31 -20.80 31.81
C ALA A 8 -15.84 -20.39 32.09
N LEU A 9 -15.03 -20.17 31.05
CA LEU A 9 -13.68 -19.59 31.20
C LEU A 9 -13.75 -18.10 31.54
N ASP A 10 -14.61 -17.36 30.84
CA ASP A 10 -14.88 -15.93 31.04
C ASP A 10 -15.42 -15.64 32.45
N ALA A 11 -16.23 -16.55 33.01
CA ALA A 11 -16.71 -16.45 34.39
C ALA A 11 -15.67 -16.85 35.47
N ALA A 12 -14.52 -17.45 35.10
CA ALA A 12 -13.62 -18.09 36.05
C ALA A 12 -12.57 -17.16 36.67
N ASP A 13 -12.27 -15.98 36.08
CA ASP A 13 -11.45 -14.94 36.72
C ASP A 13 -12.30 -13.86 37.43
N GLY A 14 -13.63 -13.98 37.36
CA GLY A 14 -14.60 -13.13 38.04
C GLY A 14 -15.14 -11.96 37.20
N VAL A 15 -14.70 -11.78 35.95
CA VAL A 15 -15.13 -10.68 35.08
C VAL A 15 -15.44 -11.19 33.68
N ILE A 16 -16.74 -11.23 33.31
CA ILE A 16 -17.18 -11.64 31.98
C ILE A 16 -16.89 -10.49 30.97
N ASP A 17 -15.72 -10.50 30.34
CA ASP A 17 -15.27 -9.49 29.36
C ASP A 17 -14.73 -10.10 28.03
N GLY A 18 -14.82 -11.42 27.87
CA GLY A 18 -14.29 -12.18 26.74
C GLY A 18 -12.82 -12.57 26.90
N LYS A 19 -12.21 -12.35 28.06
CA LYS A 19 -10.81 -12.68 28.37
C LYS A 19 -10.75 -13.69 29.54
N TYR A 20 -9.58 -14.27 29.71
CA TYR A 20 -9.25 -15.09 30.86
C TYR A 20 -7.86 -14.67 31.35
N TYR A 21 -7.81 -14.08 32.54
CA TYR A 21 -6.63 -13.40 33.10
C TYR A 21 -6.01 -12.39 32.11
N GLY A 22 -6.86 -11.56 31.49
CA GLY A 22 -6.45 -10.48 30.59
C GLY A 22 -5.98 -10.91 29.19
N ARG A 23 -6.12 -12.19 28.82
CA ARG A 23 -5.90 -12.68 27.45
C ARG A 23 -7.21 -13.07 26.79
N ASP A 24 -7.43 -12.66 25.54
CA ASP A 24 -8.65 -12.97 24.79
C ASP A 24 -8.91 -14.49 24.74
N ILE A 25 -10.13 -14.91 25.11
CA ILE A 25 -10.57 -16.29 24.97
C ILE A 25 -10.77 -16.53 23.47
N VAL A 26 -9.79 -17.20 22.85
CA VAL A 26 -9.75 -17.45 21.40
C VAL A 26 -10.90 -18.35 20.99
N THR A 27 -12.04 -17.72 20.69
CA THR A 27 -13.20 -18.36 20.09
C THR A 27 -12.87 -18.71 18.65
N VAL A 28 -12.57 -19.98 18.41
CA VAL A 28 -12.25 -20.49 17.08
C VAL A 28 -13.43 -20.16 16.14
N PRO A 29 -13.26 -19.33 15.10
CA PRO A 29 -14.38 -18.88 14.30
C PRO A 29 -14.98 -20.06 13.55
N SER A 30 -16.28 -20.29 13.74
CA SER A 30 -17.06 -21.29 13.02
C SER A 30 -16.97 -21.04 11.51
N ARG A 31 -16.05 -21.74 10.84
CA ARG A 31 -15.80 -21.57 9.41
C ARG A 31 -17.02 -22.00 8.60
N SER A 32 -17.68 -21.01 7.99
CA SER A 32 -18.55 -21.25 6.84
C SER A 32 -17.77 -21.89 5.70
N TYR A 33 -18.46 -22.69 4.88
CA TYR A 33 -17.85 -23.56 3.87
C TYR A 33 -17.14 -22.80 2.75
N GLY A 34 -15.97 -23.29 2.36
CA GLY A 34 -15.24 -22.94 1.14
C GLY A 34 -14.44 -24.15 0.67
N TYR A 35 -14.63 -24.56 -0.59
CA TYR A 35 -14.11 -25.82 -1.15
C TYR A 35 -12.64 -25.75 -1.61
N GLN A 36 -12.03 -26.94 -1.77
CA GLN A 36 -10.76 -27.22 -2.48
C GLN A 36 -9.47 -26.64 -1.83
N THR A 37 -8.29 -27.30 -1.86
CA THR A 37 -7.79 -28.44 -2.66
C THR A 37 -7.07 -29.53 -1.82
N TYR A 38 -6.66 -30.60 -2.48
CA TYR A 38 -5.99 -31.78 -1.90
C TYR A 38 -4.58 -31.51 -1.36
N SER A 39 -4.27 -32.07 -0.19
CA SER A 39 -2.93 -32.59 0.13
C SER A 39 -3.06 -33.79 1.09
N GLN A 40 -2.39 -34.89 0.79
CA GLN A 40 -2.40 -36.11 1.59
C GLN A 40 -1.40 -36.01 2.76
N GLY A 41 -1.63 -36.78 3.84
CA GLY A 41 -0.57 -37.18 4.77
C GLY A 41 -0.92 -37.08 6.25
N SER A 42 -0.82 -38.21 6.95
CA SER A 42 -0.72 -38.35 8.42
C SER A 42 -1.81 -37.70 9.29
N ARG A 43 -2.93 -38.42 9.44
CA ARG A 43 -3.70 -38.42 10.69
C ARG A 43 -3.40 -39.72 11.43
N TYR A 44 -2.86 -39.65 12.65
CA TYR A 44 -3.22 -40.45 13.84
C TYR A 44 -2.39 -39.96 15.05
N SER A 45 -2.97 -40.01 16.25
CA SER A 45 -2.32 -39.81 17.56
C SER A 45 -1.67 -38.45 17.89
N ARG A 46 -2.49 -37.39 18.04
CA ARG A 46 -2.17 -36.17 18.83
C ARG A 46 -3.29 -35.74 19.79
N SER A 47 -4.03 -36.68 20.39
CA SER A 47 -5.19 -36.35 21.26
C SER A 47 -4.86 -36.34 22.77
N ALA A 48 -3.90 -37.16 23.22
CA ALA A 48 -3.67 -37.42 24.66
C ALA A 48 -2.53 -36.59 25.29
N LEU A 49 -1.52 -36.20 24.49
CA LEU A 49 -0.37 -35.42 24.99
C LEU A 49 -0.70 -33.93 25.15
N ASP A 50 -1.54 -33.38 24.27
CA ASP A 50 -1.95 -31.97 24.33
C ASP A 50 -2.97 -31.74 25.47
N THR A 51 -3.81 -32.71 25.80
CA THR A 51 -4.71 -32.65 26.98
C THR A 51 -3.95 -32.79 28.30
N ALA A 52 -2.95 -33.67 28.38
CA ALA A 52 -2.10 -33.76 29.56
C ALA A 52 -1.33 -32.45 29.82
N ARG A 53 -0.74 -31.85 28.78
CA ARG A 53 -0.08 -30.53 28.89
C ARG A 53 -1.03 -29.37 29.17
N ALA A 54 -2.26 -29.41 28.67
CA ALA A 54 -3.26 -28.39 28.99
C ALA A 54 -3.70 -28.44 30.45
N LEU A 55 -3.77 -29.63 31.06
CA LEU A 55 -4.03 -29.80 32.50
C LEU A 55 -2.82 -29.36 33.34
N ASP A 56 -1.61 -29.76 32.96
CA ASP A 56 -0.34 -29.38 33.58
C ASP A 56 -0.10 -27.85 33.56
N ALA A 57 -0.64 -27.15 32.56
CA ALA A 57 -0.56 -25.69 32.47
C ALA A 57 -1.68 -24.97 33.26
N ALA A 58 -2.71 -25.67 33.74
CA ALA A 58 -3.93 -25.05 34.26
C ALA A 58 -3.87 -24.69 35.76
N ASP A 59 -2.96 -25.26 36.55
CA ASP A 59 -2.69 -24.81 37.93
C ASP A 59 -1.52 -23.81 38.03
N GLY A 60 -0.90 -23.48 36.88
CA GLY A 60 0.16 -22.48 36.73
C GLY A 60 1.58 -23.04 36.78
N VAL A 61 1.79 -24.35 36.99
CA VAL A 61 3.13 -24.96 37.10
C VAL A 61 3.23 -26.26 36.31
N MET A 62 3.90 -26.23 35.15
CA MET A 62 4.15 -27.46 34.37
C MET A 62 5.22 -28.35 35.02
N ASP A 63 4.80 -29.23 35.94
CA ASP A 63 5.64 -30.22 36.64
C ASP A 63 5.20 -31.70 36.45
N GLY A 64 4.14 -31.92 35.67
CA GLY A 64 3.49 -33.21 35.42
C GLY A 64 2.27 -33.47 36.32
N LYS A 65 1.86 -32.50 37.14
CA LYS A 65 0.75 -32.61 38.10
C LYS A 65 -0.37 -31.63 37.76
N TYR A 66 -1.53 -31.85 38.35
CA TYR A 66 -2.66 -30.94 38.33
C TYR A 66 -3.21 -30.83 39.76
N TYR A 67 -3.08 -29.66 40.35
CA TYR A 67 -3.32 -29.39 41.77
C TYR A 67 -2.61 -30.41 42.68
N GLY A 68 -1.33 -30.67 42.41
CA GLY A 68 -0.45 -31.54 43.20
C GLY A 68 -0.69 -33.05 43.03
N ARG A 69 -1.55 -33.49 42.09
CA ARG A 69 -1.76 -34.91 41.75
C ARG A 69 -1.23 -35.23 40.36
N ASP A 70 -0.53 -36.35 40.20
CA ASP A 70 0.06 -36.75 38.91
C ASP A 70 -1.00 -36.92 37.81
N ILE A 71 -0.73 -36.37 36.62
CA ILE A 71 -1.65 -36.46 35.48
C ILE A 71 -1.54 -37.87 34.86
N VAL A 72 -2.49 -38.73 35.21
CA VAL A 72 -2.50 -40.16 34.84
C VAL A 72 -2.69 -40.36 33.33
N THR A 73 -1.59 -40.44 32.59
CA THR A 73 -1.59 -40.76 31.15
C THR A 73 -1.76 -42.26 30.91
N ARG A 74 -3.01 -42.70 30.71
CA ARG A 74 -3.33 -44.09 30.32
C ARG A 74 -2.90 -44.39 28.87
N GLN A 75 -1.70 -44.97 28.68
CA GLN A 75 -1.40 -46.17 27.88
C GLN A 75 0.10 -46.27 27.56
N GLY A 76 0.75 -47.40 27.91
CA GLY A 76 2.16 -47.62 27.52
C GLY A 76 2.94 -48.71 28.27
N SER A 77 2.38 -49.93 28.40
CA SER A 77 3.01 -51.23 28.78
C SER A 77 4.06 -51.34 29.92
N PRO A 78 3.96 -52.36 30.78
CA PRO A 78 4.88 -52.53 31.92
C PRO A 78 6.28 -52.97 31.46
N ARG A 79 7.27 -52.06 31.52
CA ARG A 79 8.68 -52.44 31.44
C ARG A 79 9.18 -52.93 32.80
N SER A 80 9.39 -54.24 32.86
CA SER A 80 10.11 -54.92 33.95
C SER A 80 11.39 -54.16 34.34
N ARG A 81 11.49 -53.83 35.63
CA ARG A 81 12.76 -53.56 36.31
C ARG A 81 12.85 -54.46 37.53
N TYR A 82 13.45 -55.64 37.35
CA TYR A 82 14.16 -56.28 38.45
C TYR A 82 15.37 -55.42 38.80
N SER A 83 15.20 -54.46 39.71
CA SER A 83 16.33 -53.90 40.45
C SER A 83 16.69 -54.87 41.57
N TYR A 84 17.75 -55.67 41.36
CA TYR A 84 18.28 -56.53 42.42
C TYR A 84 18.70 -55.69 43.63
N ALA A 85 18.41 -56.21 44.82
CA ALA A 85 18.68 -55.56 46.09
C ALA A 85 20.18 -55.29 46.27
N ARG A 86 20.50 -54.09 46.75
CA ARG A 86 21.82 -53.76 47.29
C ARG A 86 21.74 -53.90 48.82
N SER A 87 21.84 -55.14 49.30
CA SER A 87 21.86 -55.49 50.71
C SER A 87 23.27 -55.36 51.30
N ASP A 88 23.32 -55.22 52.62
CA ASP A 88 24.47 -54.73 53.40
C ASP A 88 25.71 -55.66 53.42
N PRO A 89 26.92 -55.11 53.66
CA PRO A 89 28.08 -55.91 54.02
C PRO A 89 27.92 -56.50 55.43
N VAL A 90 27.52 -57.77 55.52
CA VAL A 90 27.41 -58.50 56.79
C VAL A 90 28.80 -58.78 57.38
N THR A 91 28.94 -58.48 58.66
CA THR A 91 30.15 -58.67 59.47
C THR A 91 30.60 -60.13 59.53
N VAL A 92 31.91 -60.35 59.38
CA VAL A 92 32.56 -61.67 59.54
C VAL A 92 32.54 -62.13 61.00
N LEU A 93 32.06 -63.35 61.26
CA LEU A 93 32.33 -64.11 62.47
C LEU A 93 32.59 -65.61 62.14
N PRO A 94 33.46 -66.32 62.88
CA PRO A 94 33.94 -67.66 62.50
C PRO A 94 33.28 -68.82 63.27
N SER A 95 32.92 -69.89 62.56
CA SER A 95 32.71 -71.28 63.04
C SER A 95 32.29 -72.16 61.85
N ALA A 96 32.49 -73.48 61.81
CA ALA A 96 33.21 -74.40 62.70
C ALA A 96 33.84 -75.54 61.87
N ARG A 97 34.69 -76.37 62.50
CA ARG A 97 35.17 -77.64 61.92
C ARG A 97 34.14 -78.74 62.19
N GLU A 98 33.74 -79.50 61.18
CA GLU A 98 33.04 -80.78 61.37
C GLU A 98 33.30 -81.77 60.20
N GLU A 99 34.23 -82.69 60.44
CA GLU A 99 34.39 -84.02 59.82
C GLU A 99 34.94 -84.90 60.98
N VAL A 100 34.62 -86.18 61.19
CA VAL A 100 34.15 -87.26 60.31
C VAL A 100 33.12 -88.12 61.07
N ILE A 101 32.09 -88.64 60.38
CA ILE A 101 31.18 -89.67 60.90
C ILE A 101 31.62 -91.05 60.38
N THR A 102 31.90 -91.99 61.28
CA THR A 102 32.10 -93.41 60.93
C THR A 102 30.94 -94.27 61.42
N THR A 103 30.29 -95.00 60.50
CA THR A 103 29.14 -95.88 60.77
C THR A 103 29.54 -97.36 60.77
N LEU A 104 29.17 -98.08 61.85
CA LEU A 104 28.94 -99.54 61.90
C LEU A 104 27.46 -99.82 61.50
N PRO A 105 26.87 -101.05 61.53
CA PRO A 105 27.32 -102.40 61.98
C PRO A 105 26.96 -103.49 60.88
N PRO A 106 26.47 -104.76 61.12
CA PRO A 106 26.40 -105.65 62.32
C PRO A 106 26.72 -107.16 62.09
N ARG A 107 26.47 -107.96 63.16
CA ARG A 107 26.23 -109.43 63.28
C ARG A 107 27.45 -110.36 63.42
N GLU A 108 27.41 -111.48 64.16
CA GLU A 108 26.66 -112.04 65.32
C GLU A 108 26.97 -113.57 65.36
N VAL A 109 26.66 -114.23 66.51
CA VAL A 109 26.53 -115.71 66.76
C VAL A 109 27.70 -116.39 67.53
N VAL A 110 27.58 -116.66 68.85
CA VAL A 110 27.12 -117.89 69.62
C VAL A 110 28.04 -119.13 69.37
N THR A 111 28.53 -120.00 70.29
CA THR A 111 28.10 -120.61 71.61
C THR A 111 29.31 -120.81 72.59
N SER A 112 29.27 -121.05 73.92
CA SER A 112 28.64 -122.12 74.79
C SER A 112 28.98 -123.57 74.38
N ARG A 113 29.11 -124.64 75.21
CA ARG A 113 28.95 -124.99 76.67
C ARG A 113 29.69 -126.36 76.90
N VAL A 114 30.43 -126.64 78.01
CA VAL A 114 30.09 -127.46 79.24
C VAL A 114 30.09 -129.02 79.11
N VAL A 115 30.32 -129.75 80.25
CA VAL A 115 30.16 -131.22 80.56
C VAL A 115 31.47 -132.08 80.48
N GLU A 116 32.21 -132.39 81.57
CA GLU A 116 32.10 -133.51 82.57
C GLU A 116 32.76 -134.86 82.12
N THR A 117 33.14 -135.89 82.92
CA THR A 117 33.11 -136.20 84.39
C THR A 117 34.22 -137.21 84.81
N VAL A 118 34.34 -137.50 86.12
CA VAL A 118 35.21 -138.52 86.79
C VAL A 118 34.75 -139.98 86.52
N PRO A 119 35.54 -141.04 86.82
CA PRO A 119 35.34 -141.74 88.11
C PRO A 119 36.57 -142.45 88.75
N THR A 120 36.53 -142.63 90.07
CA THR A 120 37.27 -143.65 90.86
C THR A 120 36.41 -144.93 91.01
N PRO A 121 36.99 -146.11 91.33
CA PRO A 121 37.01 -146.57 92.73
C PRO A 121 38.18 -147.51 93.14
N ALA A 122 38.36 -147.69 94.46
CA ALA A 122 38.99 -148.88 95.09
C ALA A 122 37.86 -149.83 95.58
N PRO A 123 38.08 -151.13 95.86
CA PRO A 123 38.59 -151.56 97.20
C PRO A 123 39.37 -152.96 97.19
N VAL A 124 40.34 -153.25 98.07
CA VAL A 124 40.28 -153.96 99.41
C VAL A 124 40.53 -155.49 99.43
N VAL A 125 41.66 -155.88 100.07
CA VAL A 125 41.90 -157.08 100.98
C VAL A 125 41.86 -158.48 100.30
N VAL A 126 42.59 -159.56 100.68
CA VAL A 126 43.04 -160.24 101.92
C VAL A 126 44.42 -160.95 101.63
N ARG A 127 45.48 -161.08 102.46
CA ARG A 127 45.73 -161.91 103.69
C ARG A 127 45.08 -163.31 103.66
N GLU A 128 45.63 -164.44 104.11
CA GLU A 128 46.81 -164.79 104.92
C GLU A 128 47.24 -166.26 104.60
N ALA A 129 48.39 -166.74 105.09
CA ALA A 129 48.87 -168.12 104.91
C ALA A 129 48.16 -169.14 105.84
N PRO A 130 48.30 -170.48 105.68
CA PRO A 130 49.44 -171.16 106.31
C PRO A 130 49.95 -172.49 105.69
N LEU A 131 51.09 -172.92 106.25
CA LEU A 131 51.80 -174.22 106.22
C LEU A 131 50.97 -175.47 105.84
N TYR A 132 51.32 -176.27 104.81
CA TYR A 132 52.53 -177.10 104.58
C TYR A 132 52.54 -178.46 105.32
N ASN A 133 52.28 -179.53 104.57
CA ASN A 133 52.64 -180.91 104.92
C ASN A 133 53.11 -181.63 103.62
N PRO A 134 54.34 -182.17 103.51
CA PRO A 134 55.01 -182.22 102.21
C PRO A 134 55.12 -183.62 101.61
N LEU A 135 54.17 -183.98 100.72
CA LEU A 135 54.42 -184.94 99.62
C LEU A 135 53.35 -184.93 98.50
N GLU A 136 52.16 -184.34 98.72
CA GLU A 136 51.07 -184.32 97.72
C GLU A 136 50.98 -183.03 96.85
N ALA A 137 51.82 -182.02 97.13
CA ALA A 137 51.70 -180.70 96.51
C ALA A 137 52.15 -180.63 95.04
N GLU A 138 53.09 -181.48 94.62
CA GLU A 138 53.77 -181.37 93.32
C GLU A 138 52.85 -181.71 92.13
N ASN A 139 51.97 -182.70 92.29
CA ASN A 139 50.99 -183.05 91.25
C ASN A 139 49.86 -182.01 91.09
N ARG A 140 49.57 -181.19 92.11
CA ARG A 140 48.50 -180.17 92.02
C ARG A 140 48.99 -178.87 91.35
N ALA A 141 50.30 -178.59 91.41
CA ALA A 141 50.92 -177.42 90.78
C ALA A 141 50.90 -177.46 89.23
N LEU A 142 50.96 -178.65 88.62
CA LEU A 142 50.94 -178.80 87.17
C LEU A 142 49.55 -178.47 86.56
N MET A 143 48.46 -178.92 87.18
CA MET A 143 47.11 -178.68 86.64
C MET A 143 46.68 -177.21 86.77
N ALA A 144 47.08 -176.51 87.83
CA ALA A 144 46.82 -175.08 87.98
C ALA A 144 47.51 -174.24 86.88
N ARG A 145 48.69 -174.68 86.41
CA ARG A 145 49.48 -173.99 85.39
C ARG A 145 48.89 -174.14 83.98
N CYS A 146 48.10 -175.17 83.71
CA CYS A 146 47.36 -175.31 82.47
C CYS A 146 46.18 -174.33 82.38
N GLY A 147 45.42 -174.15 83.48
CA GLY A 147 44.32 -173.19 83.51
C GLY A 147 44.76 -171.74 83.30
N GLN A 148 45.89 -171.34 83.90
CA GLN A 148 46.46 -170.00 83.68
C GLN A 148 46.83 -169.73 82.21
N LEU A 149 47.24 -170.75 81.45
CA LEU A 149 47.58 -170.60 80.04
C LEU A 149 46.34 -170.44 79.13
N GLU A 150 45.20 -171.01 79.51
CA GLU A 150 43.94 -170.78 78.78
C GLU A 150 43.40 -169.36 79.02
N ASP A 151 43.42 -168.88 80.27
CA ASP A 151 43.05 -167.49 80.61
C ASP A 151 43.97 -166.46 79.91
N GLU A 152 45.29 -166.72 79.87
CA GLU A 152 46.26 -165.88 79.14
C GLU A 152 46.02 -165.89 77.62
N MET A 153 45.64 -167.04 77.04
CA MET A 153 45.27 -167.14 75.63
C MET A 153 44.00 -166.38 75.30
N GLU A 154 42.95 -166.47 76.13
CA GLU A 154 41.68 -165.78 75.89
C GLU A 154 41.84 -164.25 76.06
N TYR A 155 42.64 -163.81 77.02
CA TYR A 155 43.02 -162.40 77.15
C TYR A 155 43.83 -161.90 75.93
N ALA A 156 44.73 -162.73 75.38
CA ALA A 156 45.50 -162.41 74.19
C ALA A 156 44.63 -162.32 72.92
N THR A 157 43.64 -163.20 72.73
CA THR A 157 42.68 -163.08 71.60
C THR A 157 41.79 -161.85 71.75
N HIS A 158 41.33 -161.51 72.96
CA HIS A 158 40.57 -160.28 73.17
C HIS A 158 41.41 -159.01 72.94
N GLY A 159 42.69 -159.04 73.34
CA GLY A 159 43.67 -158.01 73.04
C GLY A 159 43.92 -157.84 71.54
N LEU A 160 44.07 -158.94 70.79
CA LEU A 160 44.22 -158.94 69.33
C LEU A 160 42.96 -158.45 68.61
N LEU A 161 41.76 -158.83 69.06
CA LEU A 161 40.50 -158.31 68.50
C LEU A 161 40.33 -156.81 68.79
N SER A 162 40.68 -156.36 70.00
CA SER A 162 40.71 -154.93 70.35
C SER A 162 41.71 -154.16 69.49
N PHE A 163 42.90 -154.73 69.25
CA PHE A 163 43.91 -154.17 68.36
C PHE A 163 43.42 -154.11 66.91
N CYS A 164 42.83 -155.19 66.37
CA CYS A 164 42.26 -155.22 65.03
C CYS A 164 41.12 -154.22 64.85
N HIS A 165 40.26 -154.03 65.86
CA HIS A 165 39.23 -153.00 65.83
C HIS A 165 39.83 -151.59 65.84
N LYS A 166 40.82 -151.32 66.70
CA LYS A 166 41.54 -150.03 66.76
C LYS A 166 42.32 -149.75 65.48
N PHE A 167 42.94 -150.77 64.88
CA PHE A 167 43.67 -150.65 63.61
C PHE A 167 42.72 -150.39 62.44
N ARG A 168 41.58 -151.09 62.39
CA ARG A 168 40.54 -150.82 61.36
C ARG A 168 39.93 -149.44 61.54
N GLN A 169 39.67 -149.01 62.78
CA GLN A 169 39.21 -147.65 63.09
C GLN A 169 40.26 -146.61 62.68
N ALA A 170 41.53 -146.78 63.04
CA ALA A 170 42.62 -145.91 62.60
C ALA A 170 42.79 -145.89 61.07
N SER A 171 42.51 -147.01 60.38
CA SER A 171 42.50 -147.06 58.91
C SER A 171 41.35 -146.25 58.31
N VAL A 172 40.15 -146.31 58.90
CA VAL A 172 39.01 -145.46 58.51
C VAL A 172 39.30 -143.99 58.80
N GLU A 173 39.83 -143.66 59.97
CA GLU A 173 40.25 -142.29 60.33
C GLU A 173 41.33 -141.77 59.37
N ASN A 174 42.23 -142.63 58.86
CA ASN A 174 43.26 -142.27 57.87
C ASN A 174 42.68 -142.14 56.44
N GLU A 175 41.69 -142.95 56.07
CA GLU A 175 40.91 -142.74 54.83
C GLU A 175 40.11 -141.43 54.88
N GLU A 176 39.48 -141.12 56.01
CA GLU A 176 38.81 -139.83 56.25
C GLU A 176 39.82 -138.68 56.20
N LEU A 177 41.00 -138.81 56.81
CA LEU A 177 42.06 -137.81 56.71
C LEU A 177 42.50 -137.59 55.27
N ASN A 178 42.68 -138.65 54.48
CA ASN A 178 43.03 -138.54 53.05
C ASN A 178 41.91 -137.94 52.21
N ALA A 179 40.64 -138.22 52.53
CA ALA A 179 39.49 -137.58 51.91
C ALA A 179 39.39 -136.08 52.28
N ILE A 180 39.69 -135.73 53.54
CA ILE A 180 39.78 -134.34 54.00
C ILE A 180 40.95 -133.62 53.31
N MET A 181 42.14 -134.22 53.25
CA MET A 181 43.28 -133.66 52.51
C MET A 181 42.95 -133.47 51.03
N SER A 182 42.30 -134.43 50.39
CA SER A 182 41.86 -134.31 48.99
C SER A 182 40.86 -133.15 48.80
N ARG A 183 39.90 -132.98 49.72
CA ARG A 183 38.97 -131.83 49.73
C ARG A 183 39.73 -130.51 49.93
N VAL A 184 40.71 -130.48 50.84
CA VAL A 184 41.57 -129.32 51.11
C VAL A 184 42.44 -128.98 49.89
N GLU A 185 42.99 -129.96 49.18
CA GLU A 185 43.72 -129.72 47.93
C GLU A 185 42.82 -129.16 46.83
N ILE A 186 41.61 -129.68 46.69
CA ILE A 186 40.62 -129.19 45.72
C ILE A 186 40.21 -127.75 46.07
N THR A 187 39.95 -127.43 47.34
CA THR A 187 39.63 -126.04 47.74
C THR A 187 40.84 -125.13 47.58
N LEU A 188 42.06 -125.57 47.91
CA LEU A 188 43.29 -124.81 47.67
C LEU A 188 43.53 -124.56 46.17
N ARG A 189 43.26 -125.52 45.28
CA ARG A 189 43.33 -125.31 43.82
C ARG A 189 42.28 -124.29 43.35
N LYS A 190 41.03 -124.40 43.83
CA LYS A 190 39.97 -123.42 43.53
C LYS A 190 40.30 -122.02 44.03
N LEU A 191 40.84 -121.89 45.25
CA LEU A 191 41.27 -120.62 45.83
C LEU A 191 42.50 -120.04 45.11
N ARG A 192 43.42 -120.88 44.62
CA ARG A 192 44.55 -120.44 43.78
C ARG A 192 44.09 -119.94 42.41
N ALA A 193 43.13 -120.61 41.78
CA ALA A 193 42.51 -120.17 40.53
C ALA A 193 41.78 -118.83 40.72
N ALA A 194 40.84 -118.76 41.68
CA ALA A 194 40.14 -117.52 41.99
C ALA A 194 41.09 -116.37 42.38
N ARG A 195 42.22 -116.65 43.05
CA ARG A 195 43.26 -115.65 43.31
C ARG A 195 43.98 -115.19 42.04
N ALA A 196 44.19 -116.06 41.06
CA ALA A 196 44.76 -115.69 39.76
C ALA A 196 43.78 -114.81 38.97
N ASP A 197 42.51 -115.22 38.91
CA ASP A 197 41.44 -114.47 38.24
C ASP A 197 41.30 -113.05 38.85
N LEU A 198 41.27 -112.95 40.19
CA LEU A 198 41.23 -111.67 40.91
C LEU A 198 42.50 -110.81 40.72
N LEU A 199 43.67 -111.43 40.47
CA LEU A 199 44.88 -110.70 40.12
C LEU A 199 44.83 -110.17 38.68
N GLU A 200 44.24 -110.92 37.74
CA GLU A 200 44.01 -110.46 36.38
C GLU A 200 42.98 -109.33 36.32
N GLU A 201 41.83 -109.48 37.01
CA GLU A 201 40.85 -108.40 37.17
C GLU A 201 41.47 -107.15 37.81
N ARG A 202 42.29 -107.30 38.86
CA ARG A 202 43.02 -106.19 39.47
C ARG A 202 43.93 -105.50 38.46
N ASN A 203 44.72 -106.24 37.68
CA ASN A 203 45.63 -105.67 36.69
C ASN A 203 44.87 -104.91 35.59
N ILE A 204 43.71 -105.44 35.14
CA ILE A 204 42.83 -104.77 34.17
C ILE A 204 42.24 -103.48 34.75
N LEU A 205 41.82 -103.50 36.02
CA LEU A 205 41.31 -102.32 36.72
C LEU A 205 42.39 -101.27 36.94
N GLU A 206 43.61 -101.66 37.33
CA GLU A 206 44.76 -100.75 37.47
C GLU A 206 45.10 -100.10 36.11
N ALA A 207 45.17 -100.86 35.03
CA ALA A 207 45.38 -100.32 33.68
C ALA A 207 44.27 -99.35 33.24
N ARG A 208 43.01 -99.64 33.60
CA ARG A 208 41.87 -98.75 33.32
C ARG A 208 41.88 -97.49 34.18
N VAL A 209 42.33 -97.56 35.44
CA VAL A 209 42.55 -96.39 36.30
C VAL A 209 43.64 -95.51 35.69
N GLU A 210 44.79 -96.07 35.31
CA GLU A 210 45.84 -95.30 34.62
C GLU A 210 45.34 -94.65 33.32
N GLU A 211 44.53 -95.35 32.52
CA GLU A 211 43.96 -94.79 31.29
C GLU A 211 43.00 -93.62 31.58
N LEU A 212 42.16 -93.74 32.60
CA LEU A 212 41.26 -92.67 33.05
C LEU A 212 42.03 -91.49 33.65
N GLU A 213 43.09 -91.73 34.41
CA GLU A 213 43.98 -90.68 34.92
C GLU A 213 44.70 -89.95 33.79
N ARG A 214 45.22 -90.66 32.78
CA ARG A 214 45.81 -90.07 31.57
C ARG A 214 44.79 -89.24 30.80
N LYS A 215 43.55 -89.74 30.62
CA LYS A 215 42.44 -88.99 29.99
C LYS A 215 42.05 -87.75 30.78
N ASN A 216 41.96 -87.84 32.11
CA ASN A 216 41.65 -86.71 32.99
C ASN A 216 42.79 -85.66 33.00
N ALA A 217 44.06 -86.09 33.00
CA ALA A 217 45.22 -85.21 32.85
C ALA A 217 45.24 -84.50 31.48
N ALA A 218 44.90 -85.21 30.40
CA ALA A 218 44.76 -84.61 29.06
C ALA A 218 43.61 -83.60 29.00
N ASN A 219 42.42 -83.97 29.52
CA ASN A 219 41.24 -83.11 29.56
C ASN A 219 41.46 -81.84 30.41
N THR A 220 42.05 -81.98 31.60
CA THR A 220 42.39 -80.82 32.45
C THR A 220 43.45 -79.92 31.81
N LYS A 221 44.43 -80.49 31.09
CA LYS A 221 45.41 -79.71 30.30
C LYS A 221 44.76 -78.98 29.12
N ALA A 222 43.81 -79.61 28.42
CA ALA A 222 43.04 -78.97 27.35
C ALA A 222 42.12 -77.85 27.88
N ALA A 223 41.41 -78.09 28.99
CA ALA A 223 40.59 -77.09 29.65
C ALA A 223 41.42 -75.88 30.12
N LYS A 224 42.58 -76.11 30.75
CA LYS A 224 43.50 -75.03 31.15
C LYS A 224 44.00 -74.19 29.97
N ARG A 225 44.30 -74.81 28.82
CA ARG A 225 44.64 -74.08 27.59
C ARG A 225 43.47 -73.24 27.10
N ARG A 226 42.26 -73.81 27.06
CA ARG A 226 41.06 -73.09 26.59
C ARG A 226 40.68 -71.93 27.50
N ILE A 227 40.89 -72.07 28.81
CA ILE A 227 40.73 -70.97 29.78
C ILE A 227 41.73 -69.85 29.46
N ALA A 228 43.02 -70.16 29.33
CA ALA A 228 44.04 -69.15 29.01
C ALA A 228 43.82 -68.46 27.64
N GLU A 229 43.32 -69.18 26.64
CA GLU A 229 42.89 -68.59 25.35
C GLU A 229 41.75 -67.60 25.53
N LEU A 230 40.70 -67.97 26.29
CA LEU A 230 39.54 -67.12 26.55
C LEU A 230 39.89 -65.91 27.43
N GLU A 231 40.78 -66.07 28.42
CA GLU A 231 41.29 -64.97 29.24
C GLU A 231 42.07 -63.95 28.38
N ALA A 232 42.90 -64.42 27.44
CA ALA A 232 43.61 -63.55 26.50
C ALA A 232 42.65 -62.86 25.50
N GLU A 233 41.59 -63.55 25.05
CA GLU A 233 40.56 -62.97 24.19
C GLU A 233 39.73 -61.91 24.92
N ILE A 234 39.34 -62.17 26.18
CA ILE A 234 38.67 -61.19 27.05
C ILE A 234 39.55 -59.95 27.25
N ALA A 235 40.82 -60.12 27.62
CA ALA A 235 41.74 -58.99 27.82
C ALA A 235 41.90 -58.13 26.55
N ARG A 236 41.95 -58.76 25.37
CA ARG A 236 41.98 -58.05 24.09
C ARG A 236 40.68 -57.27 23.83
N LEU A 237 39.53 -57.88 24.06
CA LEU A 237 38.22 -57.23 23.87
C LEU A 237 37.99 -56.09 24.88
N GLU A 238 38.51 -56.21 26.10
CA GLU A 238 38.48 -55.14 27.10
C GLU A 238 39.32 -53.92 26.69
N GLU A 239 40.47 -54.14 26.04
CA GLU A 239 41.27 -53.06 25.46
C GLU A 239 40.54 -52.40 24.28
N GLU A 240 39.99 -53.19 23.35
CA GLU A 240 39.23 -52.66 22.20
C GLU A 240 38.00 -51.85 22.65
N ILE A 241 37.28 -52.31 23.69
CA ILE A 241 36.19 -51.55 24.31
C ILE A 241 36.68 -50.25 24.95
N ARG A 242 37.89 -50.23 25.53
CA ARG A 242 38.49 -49.03 26.13
C ARG A 242 38.86 -48.00 25.06
N ASP A 243 39.50 -48.43 23.97
CA ASP A 243 39.86 -47.60 22.83
C ASP A 243 38.61 -47.03 22.13
N LEU A 244 37.59 -47.86 21.88
CA LEU A 244 36.33 -47.41 21.29
C LEU A 244 35.60 -46.39 22.18
N ARG A 245 35.62 -46.56 23.51
CA ARG A 245 35.09 -45.58 24.46
C ARG A 245 35.89 -44.26 24.43
N GLY A 246 37.22 -44.33 24.35
CA GLY A 246 38.08 -43.16 24.20
C GLY A 246 37.81 -42.39 22.89
N ALA A 247 37.71 -43.11 21.77
CA ALA A 247 37.40 -42.54 20.46
C ALA A 247 35.99 -41.93 20.41
N LEU A 248 35.00 -42.54 21.06
CA LEU A 248 33.65 -41.99 21.19
C LEU A 248 33.67 -40.69 22.01
N ALA A 249 34.28 -40.70 23.20
CA ALA A 249 34.41 -39.51 24.04
C ALA A 249 35.14 -38.36 23.32
N GLN A 250 36.15 -38.66 22.51
CA GLN A 250 36.83 -37.65 21.69
C GLN A 250 35.93 -37.09 20.57
N LYS A 251 35.10 -37.92 19.92
CA LYS A 251 34.10 -37.46 18.94
C LYS A 251 33.04 -36.58 19.61
N ASP A 252 32.54 -36.98 20.78
CA ASP A 252 31.54 -36.21 21.53
C ASP A 252 32.10 -34.85 21.99
N ALA A 253 33.36 -34.79 22.42
CA ALA A 253 34.05 -33.54 22.72
C ALA A 253 34.15 -32.61 21.50
N ARG A 254 34.56 -33.13 20.33
CA ARG A 254 34.62 -32.38 19.07
C ARG A 254 33.24 -31.89 18.62
N ASN A 255 32.22 -32.73 18.72
CA ASN A 255 30.84 -32.36 18.40
C ASN A 255 30.32 -31.25 19.33
N ALA A 256 30.62 -31.34 20.64
CA ALA A 256 30.26 -30.31 21.61
C ALA A 256 30.96 -28.97 21.33
N GLU A 257 32.22 -28.99 20.91
CA GLU A 257 32.96 -27.80 20.50
C GLU A 257 32.38 -27.18 19.20
N GLN A 258 32.12 -27.99 18.18
CA GLN A 258 31.46 -27.55 16.94
C GLN A 258 30.09 -26.92 17.23
N LEU A 259 29.29 -27.53 18.10
CA LEU A 259 27.99 -26.98 18.51
C LEU A 259 28.13 -25.66 19.29
N ARG A 260 29.16 -25.49 20.14
CA ARG A 260 29.47 -24.21 20.79
C ARG A 260 29.84 -23.14 19.76
N ASN A 261 30.70 -23.47 18.80
CA ASN A 261 31.14 -22.54 17.76
C ASN A 261 29.97 -22.10 16.86
N LEU A 262 29.11 -23.04 16.42
CA LEU A 262 27.91 -22.73 15.65
C LEU A 262 26.90 -21.88 16.44
N ARG A 263 26.74 -22.11 17.75
CA ARG A 263 25.91 -21.25 18.62
C ARG A 263 26.48 -19.82 18.69
N MET A 264 27.79 -19.66 18.96
CA MET A 264 28.41 -18.33 18.98
C MET A 264 28.31 -17.61 17.63
N GLN A 265 28.43 -18.31 16.50
CA GLN A 265 28.23 -17.72 15.17
C GLN A 265 26.78 -17.27 14.96
N LYS A 266 25.80 -18.10 15.33
CA LYS A 266 24.37 -17.76 15.29
C LYS A 266 24.08 -16.53 16.16
N ASP A 267 24.59 -16.49 17.39
CA ASP A 267 24.32 -15.41 18.33
C ASP A 267 24.94 -14.08 17.86
N ARG A 268 26.16 -14.13 17.29
CA ARG A 268 26.78 -12.96 16.61
C ARG A 268 25.93 -12.45 15.45
N LEU A 269 25.41 -13.34 14.60
CA LEU A 269 24.56 -12.97 13.47
C LEU A 269 23.22 -12.37 13.94
N ILE A 270 22.65 -12.90 15.04
CA ILE A 270 21.44 -12.33 15.66
C ILE A 270 21.69 -10.90 16.15
N GLU A 271 22.81 -10.64 16.83
CA GLU A 271 23.13 -9.28 17.29
C GLU A 271 23.44 -8.31 16.12
N GLN A 272 24.08 -8.79 15.05
CA GLN A 272 24.27 -8.01 13.82
C GLN A 272 22.92 -7.61 13.19
N LEU A 273 22.01 -8.58 13.02
CA LEU A 273 20.67 -8.33 12.46
C LEU A 273 19.84 -7.40 13.35
N LYS A 274 19.90 -7.54 14.68
CA LYS A 274 19.25 -6.61 15.62
C LYS A 274 19.78 -5.18 15.47
N ALA A 275 21.10 -5.01 15.35
CA ALA A 275 21.72 -3.70 15.16
C ALA A 275 21.32 -3.05 13.82
N GLU A 276 21.22 -3.85 12.76
CA GLU A 276 20.75 -3.40 11.44
C GLU A 276 19.26 -3.02 11.46
N ILE A 277 18.39 -3.83 12.09
CA ILE A 277 16.97 -3.49 12.30
C ILE A 277 16.84 -2.17 13.07
N ALA A 278 17.57 -1.99 14.16
CA ALA A 278 17.55 -0.75 14.95
C ALA A 278 18.05 0.47 14.16
N LYS A 279 18.97 0.29 13.20
CA LYS A 279 19.41 1.34 12.27
C LYS A 279 18.32 1.68 11.25
N LEU A 280 17.71 0.67 10.63
CA LEU A 280 16.62 0.84 9.66
C LEU A 280 15.39 1.50 10.30
N GLU A 281 15.04 1.15 11.55
CA GLU A 281 13.96 1.81 12.30
C GLU A 281 14.23 3.30 12.56
N LYS A 282 15.48 3.69 12.84
CA LYS A 282 15.85 5.11 12.99
C LYS A 282 15.71 5.86 11.66
N GLN A 283 16.14 5.24 10.56
CA GLN A 283 15.98 5.81 9.22
C GLN A 283 14.49 5.93 8.83
N LEU A 284 13.66 4.93 9.15
CA LEU A 284 12.21 4.96 8.91
C LEU A 284 11.53 6.11 9.68
N ARG A 285 11.87 6.29 10.97
CA ARG A 285 11.36 7.42 11.78
C ARG A 285 11.77 8.78 11.21
N SER A 286 13.01 8.91 10.73
CA SER A 286 13.48 10.14 10.07
C SER A 286 12.71 10.42 8.76
N LEU A 287 12.49 9.40 7.92
CA LEU A 287 11.68 9.53 6.71
C LEU A 287 10.21 9.87 7.00
N GLN A 288 9.64 9.37 8.11
CA GLN A 288 8.31 9.75 8.56
C GLN A 288 8.24 11.24 8.96
N GLY A 289 9.25 11.76 9.66
CA GLY A 289 9.36 13.19 9.98
C GLY A 289 9.49 14.09 8.75
N LEU A 290 10.32 13.71 7.79
CA LEU A 290 10.43 14.42 6.51
C LEU A 290 9.12 14.37 5.71
N ARG A 291 8.35 13.28 5.82
CA ARG A 291 7.03 13.16 5.17
C ARG A 291 5.99 14.09 5.80
N THR A 292 6.01 14.30 7.12
CA THR A 292 5.14 15.30 7.76
C THR A 292 5.56 16.72 7.39
N GLU A 293 6.86 17.03 7.37
CA GLU A 293 7.36 18.35 6.94
C GLU A 293 6.96 18.68 5.49
N ILE A 294 7.05 17.71 4.56
CA ILE A 294 6.56 17.86 3.18
C ILE A 294 5.04 18.07 3.13
N HIS A 295 4.27 17.54 4.07
CA HIS A 295 2.82 17.79 4.16
C HIS A 295 2.54 19.22 4.60
N ASP A 296 3.21 19.67 5.66
CA ASP A 296 3.05 21.02 6.22
C ASP A 296 3.46 22.10 5.21
N LEU A 297 4.59 21.90 4.51
CA LEU A 297 5.03 22.77 3.42
C LEU A 297 4.06 22.80 2.23
N ARG A 298 3.30 21.72 1.98
CA ARG A 298 2.24 21.72 0.95
C ARG A 298 1.02 22.51 1.39
N GLU A 299 0.62 22.42 2.66
CA GLU A 299 -0.43 23.28 3.20
C GLU A 299 -0.03 24.76 3.17
N GLU A 300 1.20 25.08 3.53
CA GLU A 300 1.71 26.46 3.47
C GLU A 300 1.72 27.00 2.04
N ASN A 301 2.18 26.21 1.06
CA ASN A 301 2.11 26.58 -0.36
C ASN A 301 0.65 26.84 -0.82
N LEU A 302 -0.32 26.05 -0.36
CA LEU A 302 -1.73 26.28 -0.67
C LEU A 302 -2.24 27.60 -0.06
N ARG A 303 -1.88 27.89 1.19
CA ARG A 303 -2.21 29.18 1.86
C ARG A 303 -1.59 30.38 1.14
N LEU A 304 -0.36 30.24 0.64
CA LEU A 304 0.31 31.26 -0.16
C LEU A 304 -0.38 31.48 -1.52
N GLN A 305 -0.86 30.43 -2.18
CA GLN A 305 -1.67 30.54 -3.40
C GLN A 305 -3.00 31.25 -3.14
N GLU A 306 -3.70 30.93 -2.05
CA GLU A 306 -4.91 31.67 -1.66
C GLU A 306 -4.63 33.15 -1.41
N LEU A 307 -3.53 33.47 -0.72
CA LEU A 307 -3.14 34.85 -0.44
C LEU A 307 -2.80 35.61 -1.73
N ALA A 308 -2.09 34.99 -2.67
CA ALA A 308 -1.81 35.56 -3.99
C ALA A 308 -3.10 35.83 -4.78
N ASN A 309 -4.06 34.91 -4.76
CA ASN A 309 -5.37 35.09 -5.39
C ASN A 309 -6.18 36.23 -4.75
N ARG A 310 -6.12 36.39 -3.41
CA ARG A 310 -6.73 37.54 -2.71
C ARG A 310 -6.06 38.86 -3.09
N TYR A 311 -4.74 38.89 -3.20
CA TYR A 311 -3.99 40.07 -3.65
C TYR A 311 -4.36 40.48 -5.08
N LEU A 312 -4.49 39.52 -6.02
CA LEU A 312 -4.91 39.80 -7.39
C LEU A 312 -6.32 40.39 -7.46
N LYS A 313 -7.28 39.88 -6.67
CA LYS A 313 -8.62 40.46 -6.56
C LYS A 313 -8.58 41.90 -6.01
N LEU A 314 -7.92 42.10 -4.87
CA LEU A 314 -7.81 43.41 -4.24
C LEU A 314 -7.10 44.44 -5.15
N LYS A 315 -6.15 43.99 -5.98
CA LYS A 315 -5.53 44.83 -7.01
C LYS A 315 -6.53 45.22 -8.11
N ALA A 316 -7.32 44.28 -8.61
CA ALA A 316 -8.36 44.58 -9.60
C ALA A 316 -9.42 45.55 -9.05
N ASP A 317 -9.82 45.38 -7.78
CA ASP A 317 -10.73 46.30 -7.08
C ASP A 317 -10.11 47.71 -6.95
N TYR A 318 -8.81 47.80 -6.63
CA TYR A 318 -8.07 49.06 -6.57
C TYR A 318 -7.95 49.76 -7.93
N ASP A 319 -7.63 49.01 -8.99
CA ASP A 319 -7.53 49.52 -10.36
C ASP A 319 -8.92 50.01 -10.86
N ALA A 320 -10.01 49.33 -10.48
CA ALA A 320 -11.38 49.76 -10.76
C ALA A 320 -11.76 51.07 -10.03
N LEU A 321 -11.44 51.18 -8.73
CA LEU A 321 -11.66 52.41 -7.95
C LEU A 321 -10.84 53.60 -8.51
N LEU A 322 -9.62 53.35 -9.01
CA LEU A 322 -8.85 54.39 -9.70
C LEU A 322 -9.52 54.87 -10.99
N ALA A 323 -10.14 53.98 -11.76
CA ALA A 323 -10.90 54.33 -12.94
C ALA A 323 -12.17 55.13 -12.60
N GLU A 324 -12.91 54.72 -11.56
CA GLU A 324 -14.08 55.46 -11.05
C GLU A 324 -13.70 56.88 -10.61
N ILE A 325 -12.61 57.04 -9.85
CA ILE A 325 -12.07 58.35 -9.46
C ILE A 325 -11.71 59.21 -10.68
N ALA A 326 -11.23 58.59 -11.78
CA ALA A 326 -10.93 59.31 -13.02
C ALA A 326 -12.20 59.80 -13.74
N GLU A 327 -13.26 58.98 -13.80
CA GLU A 327 -14.55 59.39 -14.38
C GLU A 327 -15.22 60.49 -13.53
N LEU A 328 -15.30 60.31 -12.21
CA LEU A 328 -15.87 61.32 -11.30
C LEU A 328 -15.12 62.67 -11.40
N LYS A 329 -13.81 62.66 -11.70
CA LYS A 329 -13.05 63.89 -11.99
C LYS A 329 -13.44 64.52 -13.33
N ARG A 330 -13.67 63.74 -14.38
CA ARG A 330 -14.14 64.24 -15.69
C ARG A 330 -15.55 64.79 -15.60
N GLU A 331 -16.44 64.11 -14.89
CA GLU A 331 -17.81 64.58 -14.63
C GLU A 331 -17.80 65.89 -13.83
N ASN A 332 -17.01 65.98 -12.75
CA ASN A 332 -16.83 67.23 -12.01
C ASN A 332 -16.28 68.37 -12.89
N ALA A 333 -15.43 68.09 -13.88
CA ALA A 333 -14.98 69.10 -14.84
C ALA A 333 -16.13 69.56 -15.76
N ARG A 334 -16.87 68.61 -16.36
CA ARG A 334 -18.04 68.91 -17.21
C ARG A 334 -19.10 69.74 -16.46
N LEU A 335 -19.43 69.36 -15.23
CA LEU A 335 -20.40 70.09 -14.40
C LEU A 335 -19.92 71.50 -14.04
N ARG A 336 -18.61 71.73 -13.89
CA ARG A 336 -18.05 73.08 -13.71
C ARG A 336 -18.15 73.92 -14.98
N ASP A 337 -17.87 73.34 -16.14
CA ASP A 337 -17.99 74.02 -17.44
C ASP A 337 -19.45 74.37 -17.75
N GLU A 338 -20.38 73.46 -17.46
CA GLU A 338 -21.83 73.71 -17.59
C GLU A 338 -22.30 74.81 -16.64
N LEU A 339 -21.87 74.78 -15.37
CA LEU A 339 -22.17 75.83 -14.39
C LEU A 339 -21.57 77.19 -14.78
N ALA A 340 -20.42 77.22 -15.47
CA ALA A 340 -19.87 78.44 -16.06
C ALA A 340 -20.73 78.95 -17.24
N ARG A 341 -21.10 78.07 -18.18
CA ARG A 341 -22.00 78.42 -19.31
C ARG A 341 -23.35 78.94 -18.86
N LEU A 342 -23.94 78.35 -17.82
CA LEU A 342 -25.21 78.80 -17.23
C LEU A 342 -25.08 80.20 -16.61
N LYS A 343 -23.96 80.51 -15.95
CA LYS A 343 -23.66 81.86 -15.44
C LYS A 343 -23.56 82.88 -16.59
N GLU A 344 -22.79 82.57 -17.64
CA GLU A 344 -22.73 83.43 -18.83
C GLU A 344 -24.09 83.60 -19.52
N GLY A 345 -24.95 82.58 -19.48
CA GLY A 345 -26.33 82.65 -19.96
C GLY A 345 -27.16 83.64 -19.14
N GLY A 346 -27.05 83.57 -17.80
CA GLY A 346 -27.68 84.52 -16.88
C GLY A 346 -27.19 85.96 -17.09
N ASP A 347 -25.88 86.16 -17.23
CA ASP A 347 -25.29 87.48 -17.49
C ASP A 347 -25.74 88.05 -18.84
N ARG A 348 -25.83 87.21 -19.89
CA ARG A 348 -26.39 87.59 -21.19
C ARG A 348 -27.85 87.99 -21.08
N TYR A 349 -28.67 87.23 -20.36
CA TYR A 349 -30.07 87.58 -20.11
C TYR A 349 -30.21 88.92 -19.38
N LEU A 350 -29.38 89.19 -18.37
CA LEU A 350 -29.38 90.48 -17.66
C LEU A 350 -29.01 91.66 -18.57
N ARG A 351 -28.02 91.48 -19.46
CA ARG A 351 -27.66 92.50 -20.46
C ARG A 351 -28.79 92.74 -21.46
N LEU A 352 -29.35 91.68 -22.03
CA LEU A 352 -30.42 91.77 -23.02
C LEU A 352 -31.69 92.38 -22.42
N LYS A 353 -31.98 92.09 -21.15
CA LYS A 353 -33.05 92.77 -20.40
C LYS A 353 -32.77 94.26 -20.24
N ALA A 354 -31.55 94.64 -19.87
CA ALA A 354 -31.18 96.06 -19.76
C ALA A 354 -31.22 96.80 -21.11
N GLU A 355 -30.92 96.13 -22.22
CA GLU A 355 -31.09 96.67 -23.58
C GLU A 355 -32.56 96.80 -23.98
N HIS A 356 -33.39 95.81 -23.67
CA HIS A 356 -34.84 95.88 -23.84
C HIS A 356 -35.44 97.05 -23.06
N ASP A 357 -35.08 97.21 -21.79
CA ASP A 357 -35.57 98.28 -20.92
C ASP A 357 -35.13 99.67 -21.42
N ARG A 358 -33.95 99.79 -22.04
CA ARG A 358 -33.50 101.00 -22.75
C ARG A 358 -34.32 101.27 -24.01
N LEU A 359 -34.49 100.27 -24.88
CA LEU A 359 -35.27 100.40 -26.12
C LEU A 359 -36.73 100.76 -25.84
N LEU A 360 -37.31 100.25 -24.74
CA LEU A 360 -38.64 100.60 -24.28
C LEU A 360 -38.71 102.09 -23.86
N ALA A 361 -37.71 102.59 -23.14
CA ALA A 361 -37.61 104.00 -22.76
C ALA A 361 -37.40 104.92 -23.99
N ASP A 362 -36.57 104.52 -24.96
CA ASP A 362 -36.35 105.25 -26.21
C ASP A 362 -37.62 105.29 -27.07
N PHE A 363 -38.35 104.16 -27.15
CA PHE A 363 -39.64 104.08 -27.84
C PHE A 363 -40.68 105.03 -27.20
N GLU A 364 -40.76 105.07 -25.86
CA GLU A 364 -41.60 106.05 -25.17
C GLU A 364 -41.17 107.50 -25.45
N ALA A 365 -39.87 107.78 -25.47
CA ALA A 365 -39.34 109.11 -25.78
C ALA A 365 -39.69 109.54 -27.21
N GLN A 366 -39.56 108.64 -28.19
CA GLN A 366 -39.98 108.86 -29.58
C GLN A 366 -41.49 109.07 -29.69
N LYS A 367 -42.31 108.29 -28.98
CA LYS A 367 -43.77 108.48 -28.92
C LYS A 367 -44.14 109.86 -28.37
N ARG A 368 -43.47 110.33 -27.31
CA ARG A 368 -43.63 111.69 -26.77
C ARG A 368 -43.09 112.79 -27.70
N HIS A 369 -42.20 112.46 -28.63
CA HIS A 369 -41.72 113.39 -29.66
C HIS A 369 -42.72 113.48 -30.82
N LEU A 370 -43.29 112.35 -31.27
CA LEU A 370 -44.36 112.31 -32.28
C LEU A 370 -45.58 113.10 -31.83
N LEU A 371 -46.06 112.91 -30.59
CA LEU A 371 -47.17 113.69 -30.03
C LEU A 371 -46.90 115.21 -30.05
N ARG A 372 -45.65 115.64 -29.80
CA ARG A 372 -45.25 117.06 -29.89
C ARG A 372 -45.18 117.56 -31.33
N LEU A 373 -44.74 116.73 -32.28
CA LEU A 373 -44.77 117.06 -33.72
C LEU A 373 -46.21 117.15 -34.23
N GLU A 374 -47.11 116.27 -33.80
CA GLU A 374 -48.54 116.32 -34.10
C GLU A 374 -49.17 117.61 -33.57
N GLU A 375 -48.87 117.98 -32.32
CA GLU A 375 -49.33 119.24 -31.72
C GLU A 375 -48.78 120.47 -32.47
N GLN A 376 -47.48 120.49 -32.81
CA GLN A 376 -46.88 121.54 -33.65
C GLN A 376 -47.52 121.61 -35.04
N LEU A 377 -47.84 120.46 -35.64
CA LEU A 377 -48.51 120.38 -36.94
C LEU A 377 -49.96 120.88 -36.85
N HIS A 378 -50.66 120.65 -35.74
CA HIS A 378 -51.96 121.25 -35.47
C HIS A 378 -51.86 122.77 -35.28
N GLN A 379 -50.87 123.26 -34.54
CA GLN A 379 -50.62 124.70 -34.36
C GLN A 379 -50.28 125.39 -35.69
N ALA A 380 -49.35 124.84 -36.47
CA ALA A 380 -48.99 125.36 -37.79
C ALA A 380 -50.16 125.31 -38.78
N ASN A 381 -51.01 124.27 -38.74
CA ASN A 381 -52.24 124.25 -39.53
C ASN A 381 -53.24 125.32 -39.10
N ALA A 382 -53.41 125.55 -37.79
CA ALA A 382 -54.27 126.63 -37.28
C ALA A 382 -53.74 128.01 -37.69
N GLU A 383 -52.42 128.21 -37.66
CA GLU A 383 -51.77 129.42 -38.17
C GLU A 383 -51.93 129.57 -39.68
N ILE A 384 -51.78 128.51 -40.48
CA ILE A 384 -52.09 128.54 -41.92
C ILE A 384 -53.55 128.91 -42.16
N GLN A 385 -54.51 128.41 -41.38
CA GLN A 385 -55.92 128.80 -41.52
C GLN A 385 -56.15 130.26 -41.11
N ARG A 386 -55.48 130.75 -40.06
CA ARG A 386 -55.49 132.15 -39.67
C ARG A 386 -54.91 133.04 -40.76
N LEU A 387 -53.74 132.72 -41.30
CA LEU A 387 -53.07 133.44 -42.39
C LEU A 387 -53.86 133.35 -43.70
N LYS A 388 -54.63 132.28 -43.95
CA LYS A 388 -55.60 132.19 -45.05
C LYS A 388 -56.80 133.11 -44.85
N ALA A 389 -57.37 133.16 -43.65
CA ALA A 389 -58.47 134.06 -43.32
C ALA A 389 -58.01 135.54 -43.34
N GLU A 390 -56.80 135.81 -42.90
CA GLU A 390 -56.14 137.11 -42.98
C GLU A 390 -55.82 137.48 -44.43
N ASN A 391 -55.29 136.57 -45.25
CA ASN A 391 -55.19 136.78 -46.70
C ASN A 391 -56.55 137.00 -47.37
N ALA A 392 -57.62 136.33 -46.92
CA ALA A 392 -58.96 136.56 -47.44
C ALA A 392 -59.49 137.95 -47.05
N ARG A 393 -59.23 138.41 -45.82
CA ARG A 393 -59.47 139.80 -45.39
C ARG A 393 -58.65 140.80 -46.18
N LEU A 394 -57.34 140.61 -46.30
CA LEU A 394 -56.45 141.46 -47.08
C LEU A 394 -56.79 141.42 -48.58
N ARG A 395 -57.38 140.34 -49.09
CA ARG A 395 -57.96 140.30 -50.44
C ARG A 395 -59.25 141.08 -50.53
N GLN A 396 -60.18 140.96 -49.59
CA GLN A 396 -61.37 141.83 -49.54
C GLN A 396 -61.01 143.29 -49.36
N GLU A 397 -59.96 143.60 -48.59
CA GLU A 397 -59.46 144.95 -48.38
C GLU A 397 -58.72 145.45 -49.62
N ASN A 398 -57.94 144.60 -50.31
CA ASN A 398 -57.39 144.93 -51.63
C ASN A 398 -58.49 145.02 -52.71
N GLU A 399 -59.57 144.25 -52.66
CA GLU A 399 -60.72 144.39 -53.56
C GLU A 399 -61.47 145.70 -53.27
N ARG A 400 -61.60 146.08 -52.00
CA ARG A 400 -62.20 147.35 -51.58
C ARG A 400 -61.32 148.56 -51.92
N LEU A 401 -60.01 148.42 -51.76
CA LEU A 401 -59.02 149.39 -52.21
C LEU A 401 -58.90 149.38 -53.73
N GLU A 402 -59.06 148.25 -54.43
CA GLU A 402 -59.16 148.18 -55.89
C GLU A 402 -60.48 148.77 -56.37
N ASP A 403 -61.57 148.70 -55.61
CA ASP A 403 -62.83 149.38 -55.90
C ASP A 403 -62.71 150.88 -55.66
N GLU A 404 -62.04 151.34 -54.59
CA GLU A 404 -61.67 152.74 -54.42
C GLU A 404 -60.70 153.20 -55.51
N LEU A 405 -59.69 152.40 -55.85
CA LEU A 405 -58.72 152.67 -56.90
C LEU A 405 -59.34 152.50 -58.29
N ASN A 406 -60.46 151.78 -58.44
CA ASN A 406 -61.30 151.71 -59.64
C ASN A 406 -62.32 152.85 -59.70
N ARG A 407 -62.70 153.43 -58.55
CA ARG A 407 -63.48 154.68 -58.44
C ARG A 407 -62.60 155.89 -58.77
N LEU A 408 -61.36 155.89 -58.27
CA LEU A 408 -60.29 156.83 -58.59
C LEU A 408 -59.75 156.60 -60.01
N ARG A 409 -59.67 155.36 -60.50
CA ARG A 409 -59.45 155.08 -61.94
C ARG A 409 -60.68 155.35 -62.78
N LEU A 410 -61.91 155.40 -62.27
CA LEU A 410 -63.05 155.93 -63.04
C LEU A 410 -62.88 157.44 -63.24
N GLN A 411 -62.28 158.14 -62.26
CA GLN A 411 -61.86 159.53 -62.42
C GLN A 411 -60.63 159.66 -63.35
N LEU A 412 -59.68 158.72 -63.30
CA LEU A 412 -58.44 158.76 -64.09
C LEU A 412 -58.59 158.20 -65.52
N LYS A 413 -59.56 157.32 -65.78
CA LYS A 413 -59.83 156.62 -67.05
C LYS A 413 -60.87 157.35 -67.91
N ASN A 414 -61.09 158.64 -67.61
CA ASN A 414 -61.27 159.65 -68.65
C ASN A 414 -59.94 159.98 -69.39
N ALA A 415 -58.83 159.31 -69.05
CA ALA A 415 -57.57 159.33 -69.80
C ALA A 415 -56.90 157.94 -69.92
N SER A 416 -56.82 157.44 -71.16
CA SER A 416 -55.73 156.56 -71.70
C SER A 416 -55.64 155.07 -71.30
N GLN A 417 -54.83 154.32 -72.08
CA GLN A 417 -54.72 152.84 -72.17
C GLN A 417 -53.28 152.34 -71.79
N VAL A 418 -52.74 151.12 -71.99
CA VAL A 418 -53.08 149.86 -72.72
C VAL A 418 -52.20 148.66 -72.21
N VAL A 419 -52.50 147.39 -72.58
CA VAL A 419 -51.61 146.18 -72.50
C VAL A 419 -51.22 145.66 -71.08
N VAL A 420 -50.45 144.56 -70.90
CA VAL A 420 -50.84 143.12 -70.93
C VAL A 420 -49.75 142.21 -70.22
N PRO A 421 -50.06 140.96 -69.74
CA PRO A 421 -49.16 140.04 -68.98
C PRO A 421 -48.46 138.98 -69.92
N PRO A 422 -47.91 137.76 -69.55
CA PRO A 422 -47.91 136.97 -68.27
C PRO A 422 -46.73 135.95 -67.92
N ARG A 423 -46.87 135.22 -66.77
CA ARG A 423 -46.58 133.75 -66.50
C ARG A 423 -45.20 133.20 -65.96
N PRO A 424 -45.14 131.92 -65.43
CA PRO A 424 -44.13 131.37 -64.49
C PRO A 424 -43.42 130.07 -64.99
N PHE A 425 -42.69 129.29 -64.14
CA PHE A 425 -42.71 127.79 -64.05
C PHE A 425 -41.85 127.18 -62.90
N ARG A 426 -41.64 125.84 -62.87
CA ARG A 426 -41.86 124.92 -61.72
C ARG A 426 -41.04 123.59 -61.80
N MET A 427 -40.83 122.87 -60.67
CA MET A 427 -40.51 121.41 -60.54
C MET A 427 -39.08 120.89 -60.93
N PRO A 428 -38.69 119.58 -60.74
CA PRO A 428 -39.16 118.48 -59.84
C PRO A 428 -38.03 117.66 -59.10
N ILE A 429 -38.42 116.53 -58.49
CA ILE A 429 -37.64 115.44 -57.82
C ILE A 429 -37.71 114.13 -58.65
N THR A 430 -36.73 113.20 -58.58
CA THR A 430 -36.90 111.77 -59.01
C THR A 430 -36.05 110.74 -58.21
N ARG A 431 -36.51 109.46 -58.16
CA ARG A 431 -35.87 108.22 -57.60
C ARG A 431 -35.38 107.27 -58.73
N MET A 432 -34.61 106.18 -58.44
CA MET A 432 -34.85 104.75 -58.87
C MET A 432 -33.64 103.76 -58.58
N PRO A 433 -33.72 102.39 -58.79
CA PRO A 433 -32.93 101.34 -58.08
C PRO A 433 -32.32 100.16 -58.94
N GLY A 434 -31.77 99.08 -58.30
CA GLY A 434 -31.61 97.67 -58.81
C GLY A 434 -30.17 97.06 -58.90
N LEU A 435 -29.87 95.77 -59.25
CA LEU A 435 -30.42 94.40 -59.02
C LEU A 435 -29.51 93.31 -59.73
N HIS A 436 -29.27 92.06 -59.22
CA HIS A 436 -29.01 90.74 -59.95
C HIS A 436 -28.21 89.61 -59.20
N PRO A 437 -28.44 88.29 -59.50
CA PRO A 437 -27.49 87.16 -59.28
C PRO A 437 -27.39 86.07 -60.43
N PRO A 438 -26.48 85.05 -60.39
CA PRO A 438 -26.20 84.07 -61.49
C PRO A 438 -26.37 82.53 -61.11
N PRO A 439 -25.73 81.48 -61.73
CA PRO A 439 -26.40 80.26 -62.28
C PRO A 439 -26.16 78.90 -61.54
N GLY A 440 -26.77 77.78 -62.01
CA GLY A 440 -26.95 76.52 -61.23
C GLY A 440 -26.29 75.19 -61.71
N PRO A 441 -26.50 74.06 -60.96
CA PRO A 441 -25.77 72.77 -61.09
C PRO A 441 -26.56 71.61 -61.75
N GLY A 442 -25.88 70.50 -62.15
CA GLY A 442 -26.57 69.22 -62.47
C GLY A 442 -25.95 68.17 -63.42
N SER A 443 -24.63 68.01 -63.57
CA SER A 443 -24.05 67.00 -64.50
C SER A 443 -23.68 65.66 -63.83
N PRO A 444 -23.95 64.49 -64.45
CA PRO A 444 -23.64 63.19 -63.87
C PRO A 444 -22.14 62.88 -63.83
N ILE A 445 -21.70 62.20 -62.77
CA ILE A 445 -20.30 61.76 -62.58
C ILE A 445 -20.17 60.23 -62.52
N ILE A 446 -19.05 59.71 -63.03
CA ILE A 446 -18.61 58.32 -62.85
C ILE A 446 -17.40 58.31 -61.93
N ILE A 447 -17.43 57.42 -60.93
CA ILE A 447 -16.40 57.26 -59.90
C ILE A 447 -15.79 55.86 -59.99
N THR A 448 -14.46 55.78 -59.97
CA THR A 448 -13.68 54.53 -59.98
C THR A 448 -12.72 54.51 -58.79
N VAL A 449 -12.80 53.47 -57.96
CA VAL A 449 -11.88 53.23 -56.85
C VAL A 449 -10.74 52.35 -57.37
N LEU A 450 -9.52 52.89 -57.40
CA LEU A 450 -8.36 52.24 -58.02
C LEU A 450 -7.66 51.31 -57.03
N LYS A 451 -7.01 51.89 -56.02
CA LYS A 451 -6.19 51.18 -55.03
C LYS A 451 -6.15 51.94 -53.70
N GLY A 452 -5.78 51.24 -52.63
CA GLY A 452 -5.46 51.82 -51.32
C GLY A 452 -4.03 51.48 -50.93
N GLU A 453 -3.32 52.41 -50.30
CA GLU A 453 -1.94 52.28 -49.83
C GLU A 453 -1.84 52.65 -48.35
N ASN A 454 -0.88 52.05 -47.64
CA ASN A 454 -0.69 52.20 -46.19
C ASN A 454 -1.96 51.96 -45.37
N LEU A 455 -2.82 51.03 -45.83
CA LEU A 455 -3.98 50.60 -45.06
C LEU A 455 -3.47 49.88 -43.81
N SER A 456 -3.78 50.42 -42.63
CA SER A 456 -3.06 50.15 -41.38
C SER A 456 -2.89 48.65 -41.10
N ARG A 457 -1.65 48.20 -40.87
CA ARG A 457 -1.43 46.86 -40.30
C ARG A 457 -1.94 46.84 -38.86
N HIS A 458 -3.08 46.19 -38.62
CA HIS A 458 -3.36 45.71 -37.27
C HIS A 458 -2.22 44.74 -36.90
N PRO A 459 -1.47 44.94 -35.79
CA PRO A 459 -0.18 44.28 -35.55
C PRO A 459 -0.24 42.76 -35.27
N ALA A 460 -1.39 42.11 -35.49
CA ALA A 460 -1.68 40.73 -35.07
C ALA A 460 -2.26 39.83 -36.18
N LYS A 461 -2.54 40.34 -37.39
CA LYS A 461 -3.12 39.54 -38.50
C LYS A 461 -2.48 39.88 -39.84
N SER A 462 -2.23 38.86 -40.66
CA SER A 462 -1.53 38.95 -41.94
C SER A 462 -2.41 39.26 -43.14
N ASP A 463 -3.72 39.02 -43.03
CA ASP A 463 -4.65 39.00 -44.15
C ASP A 463 -5.86 39.89 -43.82
N ILE A 464 -5.87 41.10 -44.39
CA ILE A 464 -6.98 42.06 -44.35
C ILE A 464 -7.67 41.99 -45.71
N ASN A 465 -9.00 41.97 -45.74
CA ASN A 465 -9.82 41.93 -46.96
C ASN A 465 -10.61 43.23 -47.13
N PRO A 466 -9.95 44.39 -47.31
CA PRO A 466 -10.64 45.66 -47.28
C PRO A 466 -11.57 45.88 -48.49
N TYR A 467 -12.68 46.57 -48.24
CA TYR A 467 -13.55 47.15 -49.27
C TYR A 467 -13.82 48.63 -48.96
N VAL A 468 -14.14 49.40 -50.01
CA VAL A 468 -14.46 50.82 -49.90
C VAL A 468 -15.96 51.01 -50.05
N LYS A 469 -16.56 51.81 -49.16
CA LYS A 469 -17.94 52.28 -49.25
C LYS A 469 -17.93 53.78 -49.56
N LEU A 470 -18.71 54.17 -50.56
CA LEU A 470 -18.95 55.57 -50.93
C LEU A 470 -20.39 55.93 -50.58
N SER A 471 -20.59 57.11 -50.00
CA SER A 471 -21.93 57.68 -49.72
C SER A 471 -21.94 59.20 -49.90
N PHE A 472 -23.11 59.75 -50.24
CA PHE A 472 -23.35 61.19 -50.33
C PHE A 472 -24.19 61.65 -49.15
N ASP A 473 -23.69 62.67 -48.44
CA ASP A 473 -24.29 63.38 -47.31
C ASP A 473 -24.98 62.51 -46.23
N GLU A 474 -24.50 62.62 -44.99
CA GLU A 474 -25.03 61.91 -43.83
C GLU A 474 -26.54 62.16 -43.59
N ALA A 475 -27.05 63.32 -44.01
CA ALA A 475 -28.46 63.68 -43.93
C ALA A 475 -29.33 63.15 -45.09
N ALA A 476 -28.75 62.85 -46.26
CA ALA A 476 -29.53 62.57 -47.48
C ALA A 476 -29.74 61.07 -47.76
N ARG A 477 -28.80 60.19 -47.37
CA ARG A 477 -28.86 58.70 -47.41
C ARG A 477 -29.26 57.98 -48.71
N ASN A 478 -29.62 58.69 -49.78
CA ASN A 478 -30.23 58.10 -50.99
C ASN A 478 -29.23 57.38 -51.92
N PHE A 479 -27.93 57.45 -51.63
CA PHE A 479 -26.90 56.73 -52.38
C PHE A 479 -25.83 56.15 -51.46
N SER A 480 -25.61 54.84 -51.57
CA SER A 480 -24.44 54.15 -51.04
C SER A 480 -24.02 53.04 -51.98
N TRP A 481 -22.73 52.95 -52.29
CA TRP A 481 -22.14 51.89 -53.09
C TRP A 481 -20.92 51.31 -52.38
N LYS A 482 -20.74 49.98 -52.42
CA LYS A 482 -19.59 49.25 -51.88
C LYS A 482 -18.81 48.60 -53.02
N THR A 483 -17.48 48.63 -52.98
CA THR A 483 -16.63 47.74 -53.79
C THR A 483 -16.74 46.31 -53.27
N LYS A 484 -16.26 45.33 -54.04
CA LYS A 484 -15.89 44.02 -53.50
C LYS A 484 -14.70 44.16 -52.54
N ALA A 485 -14.55 43.19 -51.66
CA ALA A 485 -13.34 43.02 -50.85
C ALA A 485 -12.16 42.64 -51.76
N ALA A 486 -11.04 43.34 -51.60
CA ALA A 486 -9.77 43.02 -52.27
C ALA A 486 -8.79 42.47 -51.24
N ARG A 487 -8.03 41.42 -51.59
CA ARG A 487 -6.96 40.92 -50.71
C ARG A 487 -5.84 41.95 -50.60
N SER A 488 -5.61 42.48 -49.40
CA SER A 488 -4.49 43.40 -49.14
C SER A 488 -3.17 42.63 -49.13
N THR A 489 -2.19 43.09 -49.91
CA THR A 489 -0.82 42.57 -49.88
C THR A 489 0.12 43.69 -49.42
N GLN A 490 0.81 43.48 -48.29
CA GLN A 490 1.72 44.45 -47.68
C GLN A 490 1.08 45.83 -47.38
N GLY A 491 -0.23 45.88 -47.07
CA GLY A 491 -0.94 47.15 -46.81
C GLY A 491 -1.36 47.90 -48.08
N THR A 492 -1.24 47.27 -49.25
CA THR A 492 -1.76 47.75 -50.52
C THR A 492 -2.91 46.86 -50.99
N ALA A 493 -4.07 47.45 -51.27
CA ALA A 493 -5.23 46.78 -51.85
C ALA A 493 -5.56 47.36 -53.22
N ILE A 494 -5.99 46.55 -54.18
CA ILE A 494 -6.30 46.99 -55.54
C ILE A 494 -7.72 46.54 -55.87
N TRP A 495 -8.60 47.49 -56.19
CA TRP A 495 -10.00 47.24 -56.54
C TRP A 495 -10.23 47.42 -58.04
N ASN A 496 -9.82 48.56 -58.60
CA ASN A 496 -10.14 48.98 -59.97
C ASN A 496 -11.64 48.88 -60.32
N GLU A 497 -12.52 49.07 -59.33
CA GLU A 497 -13.96 48.96 -59.52
C GLU A 497 -14.58 50.34 -59.80
N THR A 498 -15.40 50.40 -60.85
CA THR A 498 -16.18 51.59 -61.22
C THR A 498 -17.59 51.45 -60.70
N CYS A 499 -18.12 52.50 -60.09
CA CYS A 499 -19.51 52.52 -59.66
C CYS A 499 -20.44 52.41 -60.88
N PRO A 500 -21.38 51.43 -60.91
CA PRO A 500 -22.21 51.18 -62.09
C PRO A 500 -23.33 52.22 -62.27
N GLN A 501 -23.61 53.03 -61.26
CA GLN A 501 -24.65 54.06 -61.29
C GLN A 501 -24.01 55.44 -61.46
N GLN A 502 -24.44 56.18 -62.49
CA GLN A 502 -24.09 57.59 -62.62
C GLN A 502 -24.72 58.37 -61.47
N VAL A 503 -23.93 59.20 -60.79
CA VAL A 503 -24.43 60.02 -59.68
C VAL A 503 -24.69 61.43 -60.14
N MET A 504 -25.88 61.94 -59.85
CA MET A 504 -26.23 63.36 -59.98
C MET A 504 -25.88 64.07 -58.66
N PRO A 505 -24.91 65.00 -58.64
CA PRO A 505 -24.62 65.82 -57.46
C PRO A 505 -25.58 67.01 -57.41
N ASP A 506 -26.85 66.75 -57.09
CA ASP A 506 -27.92 67.75 -57.03
C ASP A 506 -27.96 68.54 -55.69
N ALA A 507 -27.44 67.96 -54.60
CA ALA A 507 -27.37 68.64 -53.29
C ALA A 507 -26.04 68.51 -52.52
N ALA A 508 -25.20 67.51 -52.80
CA ALA A 508 -24.04 67.17 -51.97
C ALA A 508 -22.69 67.50 -52.64
N TYR A 509 -21.90 68.38 -52.00
CA TYR A 509 -20.58 68.80 -52.49
C TYR A 509 -19.42 67.86 -52.12
N TYR A 510 -19.67 66.89 -51.24
CA TYR A 510 -18.67 65.98 -50.71
C TYR A 510 -19.16 64.53 -50.77
N ILE A 511 -18.25 63.62 -51.13
CA ILE A 511 -18.43 62.17 -50.99
C ILE A 511 -17.72 61.72 -49.72
N VAL A 512 -18.42 60.97 -48.90
CA VAL A 512 -17.83 60.26 -47.75
C VAL A 512 -17.22 58.97 -48.27
N VAL A 513 -15.95 58.74 -47.93
CA VAL A 513 -15.17 57.55 -48.29
C VAL A 513 -14.88 56.78 -47.01
N GLU A 514 -15.54 55.64 -46.83
CA GLU A 514 -15.36 54.76 -45.67
C GLU A 514 -14.59 53.50 -46.10
N LEU A 515 -13.59 53.11 -45.32
CA LEU A 515 -12.84 51.88 -45.51
C LEU A 515 -13.29 50.86 -44.46
N TYR A 516 -13.57 49.63 -44.88
CA TYR A 516 -13.98 48.55 -44.01
C TYR A 516 -13.15 47.28 -44.25
N ASP A 517 -13.00 46.44 -43.23
CA ASP A 517 -12.51 45.06 -43.35
C ASP A 517 -13.67 44.07 -43.20
N ASP A 518 -13.80 43.13 -44.15
CA ASP A 518 -14.78 42.04 -44.10
C ASP A 518 -14.18 40.83 -43.36
N GLU A 519 -14.11 40.95 -42.04
CA GLU A 519 -13.74 39.84 -41.15
C GLU A 519 -14.98 39.18 -40.54
N TYR A 520 -15.27 37.96 -41.00
CA TYR A 520 -16.27 37.06 -40.40
C TYR A 520 -17.69 37.65 -40.31
N GLY A 521 -18.11 38.43 -41.32
CA GLY A 521 -19.46 38.99 -41.40
C GLY A 521 -19.75 40.12 -40.42
N ARG A 522 -18.70 40.81 -39.92
CA ARG A 522 -18.81 42.09 -39.23
C ARG A 522 -17.95 43.14 -39.93
N ASP A 523 -18.62 44.11 -40.54
CA ASP A 523 -18.01 45.29 -41.18
C ASP A 523 -17.23 46.13 -40.14
N PHE A 524 -15.93 45.95 -40.01
CA PHE A 524 -15.10 46.79 -39.13
C PHE A 524 -14.65 48.05 -39.86
N LEU A 525 -15.09 49.24 -39.41
CA LEU A 525 -14.65 50.52 -39.97
C LEU A 525 -13.14 50.71 -39.69
N MET A 526 -12.34 50.63 -40.74
CA MET A 526 -10.90 50.88 -40.70
C MET A 526 -10.56 52.36 -40.74
N GLY A 527 -11.44 53.22 -41.28
CA GLY A 527 -11.24 54.67 -41.29
C GLY A 527 -12.17 55.40 -42.24
N GLN A 528 -12.15 56.73 -42.17
CA GLN A 528 -13.02 57.60 -42.96
C GLN A 528 -12.23 58.76 -43.58
N GLY A 529 -12.66 59.22 -44.75
CA GLY A 529 -12.16 60.40 -45.44
C GLY A 529 -13.25 61.08 -46.27
N TYR A 530 -12.95 62.27 -46.79
CA TYR A 530 -13.90 63.09 -47.55
C TYR A 530 -13.29 63.53 -48.89
N LEU A 531 -14.07 63.47 -49.96
CA LEU A 531 -13.71 63.89 -51.31
C LEU A 531 -14.58 65.09 -51.72
N ASP A 532 -14.00 66.30 -51.77
CA ASP A 532 -14.68 67.52 -52.21
C ASP A 532 -14.69 67.65 -53.73
N LEU A 533 -15.87 67.48 -54.33
CA LEU A 533 -16.08 67.48 -55.78
C LEU A 533 -15.88 68.85 -56.42
N ARG A 534 -15.85 69.95 -55.64
CA ARG A 534 -15.72 71.32 -56.17
C ARG A 534 -14.30 71.65 -56.63
N THR A 535 -13.30 70.92 -56.16
CA THR A 535 -11.90 71.38 -56.20
C THR A 535 -11.10 70.92 -57.42
N THR A 536 -11.46 69.80 -58.06
CA THR A 536 -10.61 69.13 -59.06
C THR A 536 -11.38 68.24 -60.06
N GLN A 537 -11.70 68.75 -61.25
CA GLN A 537 -12.23 67.92 -62.35
C GLN A 537 -11.13 67.04 -62.98
N ASN A 538 -11.44 65.78 -63.28
CA ASN A 538 -10.61 64.83 -64.05
C ASN A 538 -9.21 64.52 -63.46
N VAL A 539 -9.10 64.32 -62.15
CA VAL A 539 -7.83 63.97 -61.48
C VAL A 539 -7.95 62.64 -60.71
N ASN A 540 -6.85 61.86 -60.66
CA ASN A 540 -6.69 60.77 -59.70
C ASN A 540 -6.39 61.39 -58.32
N ILE A 541 -7.37 61.42 -57.43
CA ILE A 541 -7.26 62.05 -56.11
C ILE A 541 -6.93 60.99 -55.07
N ALA A 542 -5.91 61.24 -54.26
CA ALA A 542 -5.62 60.46 -53.07
C ALA A 542 -6.41 61.04 -51.90
N VAL A 543 -7.45 60.34 -51.45
CA VAL A 543 -8.20 60.66 -50.24
C VAL A 543 -7.42 60.08 -49.06
N GLU A 544 -6.99 60.93 -48.12
CA GLU A 544 -6.43 60.45 -46.85
C GLU A 544 -7.56 59.89 -45.97
N VAL A 545 -7.32 58.73 -45.39
CA VAL A 545 -8.27 58.00 -44.55
C VAL A 545 -7.58 57.74 -43.23
N GLU A 546 -8.11 58.33 -42.16
CA GLU A 546 -7.55 58.23 -40.81
C GLU A 546 -8.29 57.12 -40.05
N ASP A 547 -7.54 56.19 -39.43
CA ASP A 547 -8.10 55.15 -38.58
C ASP A 547 -8.38 55.65 -37.16
N VAL A 548 -9.16 54.87 -36.39
CA VAL A 548 -9.49 55.17 -34.99
C VAL A 548 -8.27 55.28 -34.05
N ASN A 549 -7.07 54.89 -34.49
CA ASN A 549 -5.81 55.01 -33.76
C ASN A 549 -4.89 56.13 -34.31
N GLY A 550 -5.33 56.90 -35.32
CA GLY A 550 -4.56 57.97 -35.95
C GLY A 550 -3.57 57.54 -37.04
N SER A 551 -3.61 56.28 -37.51
CA SER A 551 -2.84 55.86 -38.67
C SER A 551 -3.49 56.38 -39.95
N ARG A 552 -2.68 56.81 -40.93
CA ARG A 552 -3.19 57.36 -42.20
C ARG A 552 -2.94 56.43 -43.38
N GLY A 553 -4.02 55.89 -43.93
CA GLY A 553 -4.05 55.27 -45.25
C GLY A 553 -4.38 56.30 -46.34
N ARG A 554 -4.20 55.90 -47.61
CA ARG A 554 -4.61 56.68 -48.78
C ARG A 554 -5.41 55.82 -49.74
N ILE A 555 -6.57 56.30 -50.19
CA ILE A 555 -7.39 55.66 -51.22
C ILE A 555 -7.35 56.51 -52.48
N TYR A 556 -6.92 55.91 -53.59
CA TYR A 556 -6.84 56.55 -54.89
C TYR A 556 -8.17 56.39 -55.62
N ILE A 557 -8.88 57.50 -55.79
CA ILE A 557 -10.16 57.57 -56.49
C ILE A 557 -9.98 58.40 -57.75
N LYS A 558 -10.45 57.87 -58.88
CA LYS A 558 -10.57 58.61 -60.14
C LYS A 558 -12.04 58.93 -60.35
N TRP A 559 -12.35 60.17 -60.74
CA TRP A 559 -13.69 60.52 -61.19
C TRP A 559 -13.63 61.39 -62.44
N HIS A 560 -14.71 61.37 -63.21
CA HIS A 560 -14.89 62.22 -64.38
C HIS A 560 -16.38 62.56 -64.57
N VAL A 561 -16.64 63.75 -65.11
CA VAL A 561 -17.98 64.15 -65.54
C VAL A 561 -18.31 63.44 -66.85
N VAL A 562 -19.47 62.81 -66.93
CA VAL A 562 -19.99 62.29 -68.19
C VAL A 562 -20.54 63.48 -68.96
N GLN A 563 -19.87 63.86 -70.05
CA GLN A 563 -20.48 64.79 -71.00
C GLN A 563 -21.71 64.08 -71.60
N PRO A 564 -22.89 64.73 -71.62
CA PRO A 564 -24.02 64.17 -72.35
C PRO A 564 -23.59 63.97 -73.80
N ALA A 565 -23.90 62.81 -74.37
CA ALA A 565 -23.64 62.55 -75.78
C ALA A 565 -24.35 63.64 -76.60
N PRO A 566 -23.73 64.19 -77.66
CA PRO A 566 -24.43 65.09 -78.56
C PRO A 566 -25.68 64.37 -79.08
N GLU A 567 -26.84 64.99 -78.91
CA GLU A 567 -28.08 64.48 -79.47
C GLU A 567 -27.92 64.28 -80.98
N PRO A 568 -28.47 63.21 -81.57
CA PRO A 568 -28.42 63.03 -83.01
C PRO A 568 -29.09 64.23 -83.69
N ASP A 569 -28.41 64.75 -84.71
CA ASP A 569 -28.87 65.86 -85.55
C ASP A 569 -30.01 65.37 -86.45
N ASP A 570 -31.20 65.26 -85.86
CA ASP A 570 -32.44 64.86 -86.54
C ASP A 570 -32.83 65.96 -87.54
N GLY A 571 -32.41 65.73 -88.78
CA GLY A 571 -32.33 66.74 -89.82
C GLY A 571 -33.66 67.32 -90.30
N LEU A 572 -33.52 68.47 -90.96
CA LEU A 572 -34.57 69.22 -91.63
C LEU A 572 -35.35 68.39 -92.68
N GLU A 573 -36.66 68.24 -92.47
CA GLU A 573 -37.67 68.32 -93.54
C GLU A 573 -38.60 69.52 -93.18
N VAL A 574 -38.83 70.58 -93.97
CA VAL A 574 -39.15 70.69 -95.41
C VAL A 574 -40.51 70.02 -95.69
N VAL A 575 -41.61 70.69 -96.10
CA VAL A 575 -41.89 72.12 -96.38
C VAL A 575 -43.43 72.31 -96.57
N ASP A 576 -43.88 73.57 -96.72
CA ASP A 576 -45.17 74.06 -97.27
C ASP A 576 -46.54 73.87 -96.56
N ASP A 577 -47.21 75.02 -96.41
CA ASP A 577 -48.63 75.35 -96.67
C ASP A 577 -49.76 74.34 -96.40
N TYR A 578 -50.57 74.59 -95.36
CA TYR A 578 -51.87 75.29 -95.48
C TYR A 578 -52.53 75.61 -94.12
#